data_AF-A0A0D2JK81-F1
#
_entry.id   AF-A0A0D2JK81-F1
#
_cell.length_a   1.000
_cell.length_b   1.000
_cell.length_c   1.000
_cell.angle_alpha   90.00
_cell.angle_beta   90.00
_cell.angle_gamma   90.00
#
_symmetry.space_group_name_H-M   'P 1'
#
loop_
_entity.id
_entity.type
_entity.pdbx_description
1 polymer ?
#
loop_
_entity_poly.entity_id
_entity_poly.type
_entity_poly.pdbx_seq_one_letter_code
_entity_poly.pdbx_strand_id
1 'polypeptide(L)'
;MLAKFLKREKKPLSTDQVLKKAKEILPMLDGLVNRLFQEFSSELLSMDPEAIVPAVWGTDKEGQMNRFQSKVHQQVRPVVNDVLGLLHLEELDGSDRFAVECLIRELLIAKLAFMMEGTKNRLMRELVSEDPMELYSQQIQTVGSA
;
A
#
# COMPACT_ATOMS: atom_id res chain seq x y z
N MET A 1 31.18 -19.16 42.21
CA MET A 1 30.28 -20.10 41.50
C MET A 1 29.23 -19.27 40.76
N LEU A 2 29.06 -19.55 39.46
CA LEU A 2 27.87 -19.32 38.60
C LEU A 2 27.34 -17.88 38.49
N ALA A 3 27.23 -17.22 37.34
CA ALA A 3 27.37 -17.64 35.96
C ALA A 3 27.77 -16.39 35.14
N LYS A 4 28.78 -16.54 34.28
CA LYS A 4 29.05 -15.58 33.21
C LYS A 4 27.82 -15.55 32.33
N PHE A 5 27.10 -14.43 32.31
CA PHE A 5 26.03 -14.14 31.37
C PHE A 5 26.60 -14.25 29.95
N LEU A 6 26.45 -15.43 29.36
CA LEU A 6 26.72 -15.67 27.94
C LEU A 6 25.68 -14.90 27.14
N LYS A 7 25.97 -13.63 26.83
CA LYS A 7 25.32 -12.96 25.71
C LYS A 7 25.68 -13.76 24.47
N ARG A 8 24.74 -14.58 24.00
CA ARG A 8 24.83 -15.30 22.74
C ARG A 8 24.81 -14.23 21.64
N GLU A 9 25.98 -13.84 21.14
CA GLU A 9 26.08 -12.94 19.99
C GLU A 9 25.33 -13.58 18.82
N LYS A 10 24.22 -12.97 18.40
CA LYS A 10 23.50 -13.40 17.19
C LYS A 10 24.44 -13.15 16.01
N LYS A 11 24.89 -14.23 15.36
CA LYS A 11 25.72 -14.15 14.16
C LYS A 11 24.98 -13.31 13.11
N PRO A 12 25.61 -12.30 12.50
CA PRO A 12 24.96 -11.51 11.48
C PRO A 12 24.52 -12.40 10.32
N LEU A 13 23.34 -12.11 9.76
CA LEU A 13 22.81 -12.80 8.59
C LEU A 13 23.81 -12.62 7.43
N SER A 14 24.01 -13.68 6.64
CA SER A 14 24.74 -13.54 5.38
C SER A 14 23.95 -12.68 4.39
N THR A 15 24.64 -12.06 3.44
CA THR A 15 24.01 -11.30 2.35
C THR A 15 22.92 -12.12 1.65
N ASP A 16 23.17 -13.40 1.39
CA ASP A 16 22.19 -14.29 0.75
C ASP A 16 20.93 -14.49 1.59
N GLN A 17 21.07 -14.56 2.91
CA GLN A 17 19.93 -14.68 3.82
C GLN A 17 19.09 -13.39 3.84
N VAL A 18 19.75 -12.23 3.83
CA VAL A 18 19.07 -10.92 3.75
C VAL A 18 18.32 -10.80 2.42
N LEU A 19 18.97 -11.15 1.30
CA LEU A 19 18.36 -11.12 -0.03
C LEU A 19 17.19 -12.09 -0.15
N LYS A 20 17.30 -13.28 0.46
CA LYS A 20 16.20 -14.25 0.49
C LYS A 20 14.97 -13.68 1.19
N LYS A 21 15.15 -13.05 2.37
CA LYS A 21 14.04 -12.39 3.09
C LYS A 21 13.41 -11.27 2.26
N ALA A 22 14.23 -10.42 1.62
CA ALA A 22 13.71 -9.36 0.75
C ALA A 22 12.87 -9.92 -0.43
N LYS A 23 13.32 -11.02 -1.04
CA LYS A 23 12.59 -11.71 -2.12
C LYS A 23 11.28 -12.35 -1.68
N GLU A 24 11.09 -12.59 -0.39
CA GLU A 24 9.83 -13.11 0.17
C GLU A 24 8.90 -11.96 0.59
N ILE A 25 9.44 -10.92 1.24
CA ILE A 25 8.68 -9.79 1.78
C ILE A 25 8.12 -8.89 0.66
N LEU A 26 8.94 -8.53 -0.34
CA LEU A 26 8.50 -7.57 -1.37
C LEU A 26 7.28 -8.09 -2.17
N PRO A 27 7.27 -9.33 -2.69
CA PRO A 27 6.08 -9.87 -3.36
C PRO A 27 4.85 -9.98 -2.44
N MET A 28 5.04 -10.20 -1.14
CA MET A 28 3.94 -10.26 -0.18
C MET A 28 3.27 -8.89 -0.03
N LEU A 29 4.06 -7.82 0.10
CA LEU A 29 3.57 -6.45 0.15
C LEU A 29 2.93 -6.03 -1.18
N ASP A 30 3.59 -6.31 -2.31
CA ASP A 30 3.06 -6.00 -3.64
C ASP A 30 1.76 -6.75 -3.92
N GLY A 31 1.69 -8.02 -3.52
CA GLY A 31 0.48 -8.84 -3.61
C GLY A 31 -0.67 -8.27 -2.78
N LEU A 32 -0.41 -7.79 -1.56
CA LEU A 32 -1.44 -7.11 -0.76
C LEU A 32 -1.93 -5.84 -1.43
N VAL A 33 -1.03 -4.96 -1.88
CA VAL A 33 -1.39 -3.69 -2.52
C VAL A 33 -2.24 -3.95 -3.77
N ASN A 34 -1.83 -4.90 -4.62
CA ASN A 34 -2.59 -5.26 -5.82
C ASN A 34 -3.99 -5.79 -5.47
N ARG A 35 -4.11 -6.67 -4.47
CA ARG A 35 -5.42 -7.20 -4.02
C ARG A 35 -6.33 -6.08 -3.51
N LEU A 36 -5.81 -5.22 -2.63
CA LEU A 36 -6.55 -4.08 -2.09
C LEU A 36 -7.01 -3.14 -3.22
N PHE A 37 -6.11 -2.83 -4.16
CA PHE A 37 -6.46 -1.97 -5.28
C PHE A 37 -7.51 -2.60 -6.19
N GLN A 38 -7.42 -3.90 -6.49
CA GLN A 38 -8.42 -4.61 -7.30
C GLN A 38 -9.79 -4.66 -6.61
N GLU A 39 -9.82 -4.99 -5.31
CA GLU A 39 -11.07 -5.13 -4.55
C GLU A 39 -11.78 -3.79 -4.34
N PHE A 40 -11.02 -2.72 -4.10
CA PHE A 40 -11.57 -1.40 -3.72
C PHE A 40 -11.30 -0.31 -4.75
N SER A 41 -11.05 -0.67 -6.02
CA SER A 41 -10.65 0.30 -7.06
C SER A 41 -11.60 1.49 -7.19
N SER A 42 -12.91 1.26 -7.14
CA SER A 42 -13.91 2.34 -7.27
C SER A 42 -13.84 3.33 -6.11
N GLU A 43 -13.80 2.83 -4.87
CA GLU A 43 -13.66 3.65 -3.68
C GLU A 43 -12.30 4.36 -3.66
N LEU A 44 -11.21 3.64 -3.94
CA LEU A 44 -9.85 4.20 -3.95
C LEU A 44 -9.69 5.31 -5.00
N LEU A 45 -10.24 5.14 -6.20
CA LEU A 45 -10.13 6.14 -7.26
C LEU A 45 -11.05 7.36 -7.04
N SER A 46 -12.08 7.25 -6.19
CA SER A 46 -12.99 8.36 -5.89
C SER A 46 -12.59 9.17 -4.65
N MET A 47 -11.62 8.70 -3.85
CA MET A 47 -11.14 9.40 -2.65
C MET A 47 -9.81 10.13 -2.87
N ASP A 48 -9.53 11.07 -1.97
CA ASP A 48 -8.22 11.67 -1.82
C ASP A 48 -7.21 10.65 -1.26
N PRO A 49 -5.95 10.64 -1.74
CA PRO A 49 -4.94 9.69 -1.26
C PRO A 49 -4.72 9.69 0.26
N GLU A 50 -4.93 10.83 0.92
CA GLU A 50 -4.82 10.96 2.37
C GLU A 50 -5.82 10.06 3.14
N ALA A 51 -6.96 9.71 2.52
CA ALA A 51 -7.96 8.83 3.12
C ALA A 51 -7.50 7.36 3.24
N ILE A 52 -6.40 6.97 2.57
CA ILE A 52 -5.79 5.63 2.74
C ILE A 52 -5.18 5.47 4.13
N VAL A 53 -4.59 6.54 4.68
CA VAL A 53 -3.87 6.51 5.97
C VAL A 53 -4.72 5.90 7.09
N PRO A 54 -5.94 6.41 7.39
CA PRO A 54 -6.78 5.83 8.43
C PRO A 54 -7.20 4.37 8.13
N ALA A 55 -7.36 4.01 6.85
CA ALA A 55 -7.71 2.65 6.43
C ALA A 55 -6.59 1.64 6.70
N VAL A 56 -5.34 2.02 6.45
CA VAL A 56 -4.17 1.17 6.73
C VAL A 56 -3.91 1.07 8.23
N TRP A 57 -3.99 2.19 8.94
CA TRP A 57 -3.73 2.25 10.38
C TRP A 57 -4.81 1.60 11.23
N GLY A 58 -6.05 1.56 10.75
CA GLY A 58 -7.17 1.06 11.54
C GLY A 58 -7.68 2.07 12.56
N THR A 59 -7.56 3.35 12.25
CA THR A 59 -7.91 4.46 13.14
C THR A 59 -8.70 5.49 12.34
N ASP A 60 -9.75 6.07 12.90
CA ASP A 60 -10.28 7.33 12.40
C ASP A 60 -9.99 8.46 13.43
N LYS A 61 -10.36 9.69 13.10
CA LYS A 61 -10.25 10.83 14.02
C LYS A 61 -11.47 10.95 14.97
N GLU A 62 -12.58 10.23 14.71
CA GLU A 62 -13.90 10.42 15.34
C GLU A 62 -14.47 9.17 16.07
N GLY A 63 -13.71 8.08 16.13
CA GLY A 63 -14.01 6.81 16.77
C GLY A 63 -14.70 5.72 15.91
N GLN A 64 -15.10 5.98 14.66
CA GLN A 64 -15.82 5.00 13.83
C GLN A 64 -15.17 4.75 12.47
N MET A 65 -14.52 3.59 12.34
CA MET A 65 -14.07 3.09 11.05
C MET A 65 -15.26 2.76 10.15
N ASN A 66 -15.24 3.28 8.93
CA ASN A 66 -16.22 2.88 7.92
C ASN A 66 -15.91 1.46 7.37
N ARG A 67 -16.86 0.89 6.60
CA ARG A 67 -16.74 -0.46 6.04
C ARG A 67 -15.46 -0.65 5.22
N PHE A 68 -15.09 0.34 4.41
CA PHE A 68 -13.88 0.29 3.59
C PHE A 68 -12.63 0.24 4.46
N GLN A 69 -12.49 1.17 5.40
CA GLN A 69 -11.36 1.23 6.34
C GLN A 69 -11.23 -0.07 7.13
N SER A 70 -12.35 -0.60 7.64
CA SER A 70 -12.35 -1.85 8.42
C SER A 70 -11.85 -3.03 7.60
N LYS A 71 -12.28 -3.15 6.34
CA LYS A 71 -11.86 -4.23 5.45
C LYS A 71 -10.39 -4.11 5.07
N VAL A 72 -9.93 -2.90 4.71
CA VAL A 72 -8.52 -2.64 4.38
C VAL A 72 -7.65 -3.01 5.58
N HIS A 73 -7.97 -2.51 6.77
CA HIS A 73 -7.21 -2.82 7.97
C HIS A 73 -7.16 -4.33 8.28
N GLN A 74 -8.30 -5.03 8.12
CA GLN A 74 -8.40 -6.46 8.33
C GLN A 74 -7.48 -7.25 7.38
N GLN A 75 -7.24 -6.77 6.16
CA GLN A 75 -6.31 -7.39 5.21
C GLN A 75 -4.85 -6.97 5.44
N VAL A 76 -4.61 -5.73 5.86
CA VAL A 76 -3.25 -5.21 6.13
C VAL A 76 -2.63 -5.88 7.35
N ARG A 77 -3.37 -5.94 8.47
CA ARG A 77 -2.85 -6.42 9.76
C ARG A 77 -2.16 -7.79 9.69
N PRO A 78 -2.76 -8.86 9.10
CA PRO A 78 -2.10 -10.16 9.05
C PRO A 78 -0.80 -10.11 8.24
N VAL A 79 -0.78 -9.40 7.10
CA VAL A 79 0.43 -9.29 6.26
C VAL A 79 1.55 -8.54 6.99
N VAL A 80 1.24 -7.47 7.73
CA VAL A 80 2.24 -6.77 8.56
C VAL A 80 2.83 -7.73 9.60
N ASN A 81 1.99 -8.52 10.27
CA ASN A 81 2.44 -9.52 11.24
C ASN A 81 3.32 -10.61 10.59
N ASP A 82 2.95 -11.08 9.40
CA ASP A 82 3.72 -12.08 8.66
C ASP A 82 5.12 -11.54 8.29
N VAL A 83 5.21 -10.27 7.86
CA VAL A 83 6.49 -9.62 7.56
C VAL A 83 7.36 -9.49 8.83
N LEU A 84 6.78 -9.10 9.96
CA LEU A 84 7.52 -9.05 11.24
C LEU A 84 8.04 -10.44 11.64
N GLY A 85 7.22 -11.48 11.47
CA GLY A 85 7.59 -12.87 11.73
C GLY A 85 8.75 -13.33 10.83
N LEU A 86 8.69 -13.04 9.53
CA LEU A 86 9.78 -13.31 8.58
C LEU A 86 11.08 -12.61 8.95
N LEU A 87 11.01 -11.41 9.52
CA LEU A 87 12.17 -10.67 9.99
C LEU A 87 12.68 -11.16 11.37
N HIS A 88 11.98 -12.09 12.02
CA HIS A 88 12.24 -12.57 13.39
C HIS A 88 12.27 -11.43 14.41
N LEU A 89 11.37 -10.45 14.25
CA LEU A 89 11.28 -9.26 15.09
C LEU A 89 10.31 -9.45 16.26
N GLU A 90 9.89 -10.68 16.53
CA GLU A 90 9.02 -11.05 17.66
C GLU A 90 9.68 -10.76 19.01
N GLU A 91 11.01 -10.78 19.07
CA GLU A 91 11.80 -10.51 20.27
C GLU A 91 12.20 -9.02 20.42
N LEU A 92 11.82 -8.16 19.47
CA LEU A 92 12.06 -6.72 19.62
C LEU A 92 11.22 -6.16 20.78
N ASP A 93 11.74 -5.12 21.43
CA ASP A 93 10.93 -4.36 22.36
C ASP A 93 9.75 -3.70 21.65
N GLY A 94 8.74 -3.32 22.43
CA GLY A 94 7.50 -2.76 21.87
C GLY A 94 7.72 -1.52 21.00
N SER A 95 8.74 -0.71 21.31
CA SER A 95 9.08 0.51 20.55
C SER A 95 9.72 0.21 19.21
N ASP A 96 10.72 -0.67 19.15
CA ASP A 96 11.41 -1.04 17.92
C ASP A 96 10.48 -1.83 17.01
N ARG A 97 9.66 -2.73 17.59
CA ARG A 97 8.62 -3.45 16.85
C ARG A 97 7.63 -2.47 16.22
N PHE A 98 7.16 -1.49 17.00
CA PHE A 98 6.25 -0.45 16.51
C PHE A 98 6.89 0.40 15.41
N ALA A 99 8.16 0.80 15.55
CA ALA A 99 8.87 1.55 14.52
C ALA A 99 8.93 0.80 13.18
N VAL A 100 9.17 -0.51 13.20
CA VAL A 100 9.15 -1.33 11.99
C VAL A 100 7.72 -1.48 11.43
N GLU A 101 6.71 -1.63 12.28
CA GLU A 101 5.30 -1.60 11.86
C GLU A 101 4.96 -0.29 11.14
N CYS A 102 5.39 0.86 11.68
CA CYS A 102 5.24 2.16 11.04
C CYS A 102 5.84 2.13 9.63
N LEU A 103 7.10 1.72 9.49
CA LEU A 103 7.79 1.70 8.19
C LEU A 103 7.07 0.82 7.16
N ILE A 104 6.59 -0.35 7.57
CA ILE A 104 5.85 -1.26 6.67
C ILE A 104 4.52 -0.62 6.26
N ARG A 105 3.78 -0.02 7.20
CA ARG A 105 2.49 0.63 6.93
C ARG A 105 2.65 1.84 6.02
N GLU A 106 3.65 2.68 6.26
CA GLU A 106 3.97 3.83 5.40
C GLU A 106 4.35 3.39 3.98
N LEU A 107 5.08 2.28 3.83
CA LEU A 107 5.39 1.71 2.52
C LEU A 107 4.11 1.23 1.79
N LEU A 108 3.17 0.61 2.51
CA LEU A 108 1.88 0.20 1.95
C LEU A 108 1.04 1.41 1.52
N ILE A 109 0.97 2.45 2.34
CA ILE A 109 0.29 3.72 2.03
C ILE A 109 0.88 4.33 0.75
N ALA A 110 2.21 4.46 0.69
CA ALA A 110 2.90 5.03 -0.46
C ALA A 110 2.64 4.24 -1.76
N LYS A 111 2.67 2.90 -1.69
CA LYS A 111 2.38 2.03 -2.84
C LYS A 111 0.93 2.16 -3.31
N LEU A 112 -0.04 2.19 -2.40
CA LEU A 112 -1.45 2.39 -2.74
C LEU A 112 -1.70 3.77 -3.35
N ALA A 113 -1.15 4.82 -2.75
CA ALA A 113 -1.25 6.18 -3.28
C ALA A 113 -0.64 6.28 -4.69
N PHE A 114 0.53 5.67 -4.90
CA PHE A 114 1.16 5.60 -6.22
C PHE A 114 0.26 4.89 -7.25
N MET A 115 -0.36 3.76 -6.90
CA MET A 115 -1.28 3.05 -7.79
C MET A 115 -2.54 3.86 -8.11
N MET A 116 -3.10 4.55 -7.13
CA MET A 116 -4.25 5.43 -7.30
C MET A 116 -3.94 6.56 -8.26
N GLU A 117 -2.92 7.35 -7.96
CA GLU A 117 -2.55 8.52 -8.76
C GLU A 117 -2.05 8.12 -10.15
N GLY A 118 -1.27 7.03 -10.25
CA GLY A 118 -0.85 6.49 -11.54
C GLY A 118 -2.02 6.08 -12.43
N THR A 119 -3.07 5.50 -11.84
CA THR A 119 -4.29 5.11 -12.55
C THR A 119 -5.14 6.32 -12.93
N LYS A 120 -5.39 7.26 -12.01
CA LYS A 120 -6.09 8.52 -12.28
C LYS A 120 -5.42 9.29 -13.42
N ASN A 121 -4.09 9.43 -13.38
CA ASN A 121 -3.31 10.11 -14.40
C ASN A 121 -3.33 9.39 -15.76
N ARG A 122 -3.49 8.06 -15.79
CA ARG A 122 -3.67 7.33 -17.04
C ARG A 122 -5.06 7.60 -17.63
N LEU A 123 -6.11 7.49 -16.81
CA LEU A 123 -7.49 7.75 -17.22
C LEU A 123 -7.68 9.19 -17.71
N MET A 124 -7.11 10.18 -17.01
CA MET A 124 -7.14 11.58 -17.45
C MET A 124 -6.45 11.78 -18.81
N ARG A 125 -5.32 11.10 -19.06
CA ARG A 125 -4.65 11.17 -20.37
C ARG A 125 -5.49 10.56 -21.47
N GLU A 126 -6.16 9.45 -21.20
CA GLU A 126 -7.07 8.80 -22.16
C GLU A 126 -8.27 9.73 -22.48
N LEU A 127 -8.89 10.34 -21.47
CA LEU A 127 -10.00 11.28 -21.64
C LEU A 127 -9.60 12.57 -22.39
N VAL A 128 -8.38 13.06 -22.20
CA VAL A 128 -7.87 14.27 -22.89
C VAL A 128 -7.35 13.94 -24.29
N SER A 129 -7.01 12.67 -24.56
CA SER A 129 -6.57 12.22 -25.90
C SER A 129 -7.71 12.00 -26.90
N GLU A 130 -8.96 12.02 -26.45
CA GLU A 130 -10.10 12.29 -27.33
C GLU A 130 -10.07 13.77 -27.70
N ASP A 131 -9.46 14.09 -28.86
CA ASP A 131 -9.24 15.46 -29.31
C ASP A 131 -10.58 16.22 -29.38
N PRO A 132 -10.77 17.29 -28.60
CA PRO A 132 -11.96 18.13 -28.69
C PRO A 132 -12.20 18.61 -30.13
N MET A 133 -11.15 18.76 -30.94
CA MET A 133 -11.24 19.16 -32.35
C MET A 133 -11.87 18.10 -33.27
N GLU A 134 -11.79 16.80 -32.96
CA GLU A 134 -12.53 15.77 -33.70
C GLU A 134 -14.04 15.88 -33.43
N LEU A 135 -14.45 16.20 -32.20
CA LEU A 135 -15.86 16.46 -31.85
C LEU A 135 -16.39 17.75 -32.51
N TYR A 136 -15.59 18.83 -32.54
CA TYR A 136 -15.98 20.08 -33.21
C TYR A 136 -16.05 19.91 -34.74
N SER A 137 -15.14 19.16 -35.35
CA SER A 137 -15.16 18.94 -36.80
C SER A 137 -16.36 18.10 -37.27
N GLN A 138 -16.82 17.13 -36.47
CA GLN A 138 -18.04 16.37 -36.77
C GLN A 138 -19.32 17.20 -36.63
N GLN A 139 -19.38 18.14 -35.68
CA GLN A 139 -20.52 19.05 -35.53
C GLN A 139 -20.60 20.12 -36.65
N ILE A 140 -19.46 20.60 -37.15
CA ILE A 140 -19.45 21.57 -38.27
C ILE A 140 -19.91 20.91 -39.58
N GLN A 141 -19.59 19.63 -39.80
CA GLN A 141 -20.04 18.89 -41.00
C GLN A 141 -21.56 18.61 -41.00
N THR A 142 -22.18 18.46 -39.82
CA THR A 142 -23.62 18.21 -39.70
C THR A 142 -24.47 19.48 -39.86
N VAL A 143 -23.94 20.65 -39.52
CA VAL A 143 -24.65 21.94 -39.67
C VAL A 143 -24.45 22.56 -41.06
N GLY A 144 -23.34 22.27 -41.75
CA GLY A 144 -23.06 22.78 -43.09
C GLY A 144 -23.71 22.03 -44.26
N SER A 145 -24.52 20.99 -43.98
CA SER A 145 -25.14 20.11 -44.99
C SER A 145 -26.67 20.22 -45.05
N ALA A 146 -27.27 21.27 -44.46
CA ALA A 146 -28.70 21.54 -44.46
C ALA A 146 -29.07 22.75 -45.34
#